data_AF-A0A0D6MZ79-F1
#
_entry.id   AF-A0A0D6MZ79-F1
#
_cell.length_a   1.000
_cell.length_b   1.000
_cell.length_c   1.000
_cell.angle_alpha   90.00
_cell.angle_beta   90.00
_cell.angle_gamma   90.00
#
_symmetry.space_group_name_H-M   'P 1'
#
loop_
_entity.id
_entity.type
_entity.pdbx_description
1 polymer ?
#
loop_
_entity_poly.entity_id
_entity_poly.type
_entity_poly.pdbx_seq_one_letter_code
_entity_poly.pdbx_strand_id
1 'polypeptide(L)'
;MPGSVPPLVGRIDKIASTPAGKQYLANVLMNGVSGPITANGQPYNAEMPPFRYLKDDEVAQILSWLSARGTTQPAPEFSAQDIAAARANRISSGRVATERETLNKTTPLP
;
A
#
# COMPACT_ATOMS: atom_id res chain seq x y z
N MET A 1 17.57 -12.30 -4.54
CA MET A 1 17.30 -13.25 -3.45
C MET A 1 15.80 -13.37 -3.28
N PRO A 2 15.20 -14.57 -3.38
CA PRO A 2 13.80 -14.79 -3.01
C PRO A 2 13.57 -14.26 -1.58
N GLY A 3 12.50 -13.49 -1.36
CA GLY A 3 12.15 -12.96 -0.03
C GLY A 3 12.57 -11.51 0.25
N SER A 4 13.17 -10.78 -0.69
CA SER A 4 13.50 -9.36 -0.48
C SER A 4 12.34 -8.39 -0.80
N VAL A 5 11.33 -8.83 -1.56
CA VAL A 5 10.19 -8.00 -1.98
C VAL A 5 8.88 -8.74 -1.69
N PRO A 6 7.92 -8.11 -0.97
CA PRO A 6 6.60 -8.70 -0.76
C PRO A 6 5.82 -8.92 -2.06
N PRO A 7 5.08 -10.02 -2.22
CA PRO A 7 4.17 -10.17 -3.35
C PRO A 7 3.05 -9.11 -3.28
N LEU A 8 2.59 -8.62 -4.44
CA LEU A 8 1.51 -7.62 -4.52
C LEU A 8 0.18 -8.23 -5.00
N VAL A 9 0.23 -9.10 -6.01
CA VAL A 9 -0.96 -9.73 -6.59
C VAL A 9 -1.69 -10.56 -5.53
N GLY A 10 -3.03 -10.42 -5.49
CA GLY A 10 -3.89 -11.10 -4.51
C GLY A 10 -3.86 -10.53 -3.08
N ARG A 11 -3.20 -9.36 -2.90
CA ARG A 11 -3.10 -8.65 -1.62
C ARG A 11 -3.57 -7.20 -1.72
N ILE A 12 -3.25 -6.50 -2.81
CA ILE A 12 -3.65 -5.09 -2.98
C ILE A 12 -5.16 -4.92 -2.91
N ASP A 13 -5.92 -5.79 -3.59
CA ASP A 13 -7.38 -5.79 -3.57
C ASP A 13 -7.94 -5.94 -2.15
N LYS A 14 -7.41 -6.90 -1.38
CA LYS A 14 -7.86 -7.17 -0.01
C LYS A 14 -7.52 -6.04 0.95
N ILE A 15 -6.32 -5.45 0.83
CA ILE A 15 -5.92 -4.30 1.64
C ILE A 15 -6.80 -3.09 1.27
N ALA A 16 -7.05 -2.87 -0.02
CA ALA A 16 -7.86 -1.76 -0.53
C ALA A 16 -9.38 -1.90 -0.28
N SER A 17 -9.84 -3.01 0.29
CA SER A 17 -11.27 -3.23 0.64
C SER A 17 -11.79 -2.31 1.76
N THR A 18 -10.91 -1.55 2.43
CA THR A 18 -11.29 -0.58 3.47
C THR A 18 -10.74 0.82 3.15
N PRO A 19 -11.40 1.90 3.61
CA PRO A 19 -10.88 3.26 3.44
C PRO A 19 -9.47 3.43 4.04
N ALA A 20 -9.24 2.88 5.23
CA ALA A 20 -7.94 2.92 5.90
C ALA A 20 -6.86 2.18 5.11
N GLY A 21 -7.21 1.04 4.49
CA GLY A 21 -6.29 0.29 3.66
C GLY A 21 -5.98 0.95 2.31
N LYS A 22 -6.96 1.62 1.69
CA LYS A 22 -6.69 2.47 0.52
C LYS A 22 -5.73 3.61 0.86
N GLN A 23 -5.98 4.30 1.97
CA GLN A 23 -5.11 5.36 2.46
C GLN A 23 -3.70 4.85 2.75
N TYR A 24 -3.57 3.69 3.41
CA TYR A 24 -2.28 3.05 3.65
C TYR A 24 -1.51 2.78 2.34
N LEU A 25 -2.17 2.20 1.34
CA LEU A 25 -1.53 1.93 0.04
C LEU A 25 -1.08 3.22 -0.67
N ALA A 26 -1.90 4.27 -0.62
CA ALA A 26 -1.50 5.58 -1.14
C ALA A 26 -0.30 6.16 -0.37
N ASN A 27 -0.28 6.03 0.95
CA ASN A 27 0.84 6.46 1.81
C ASN A 27 2.13 5.71 1.48
N VAL A 28 2.08 4.39 1.24
CA VAL A 28 3.26 3.60 0.84
C VAL A 28 3.89 4.18 -0.42
N LEU A 29 3.10 4.55 -1.43
CA LEU A 29 3.66 5.10 -2.68
C LEU A 29 4.12 6.56 -2.50
N MET A 30 3.46 7.36 -1.67
CA MET A 30 3.80 8.78 -1.49
C MET A 30 4.89 9.07 -0.45
N ASN A 31 5.11 8.15 0.49
CA ASN A 31 6.02 8.33 1.63
C ASN A 31 7.05 7.20 1.79
N GLY A 32 6.90 6.12 1.03
CA GLY A 32 7.73 4.92 1.15
C GLY A 32 7.37 4.11 2.39
N VAL A 33 8.05 2.98 2.59
CA VAL A 33 7.94 2.19 3.81
C VAL A 33 9.32 1.64 4.18
N SER A 34 9.68 1.71 5.46
CA SER A 34 10.96 1.21 5.96
C SER A 34 10.76 0.59 7.34
N GLY A 35 11.48 -0.51 7.57
CA GLY A 35 11.40 -1.29 8.79
C GLY A 35 10.66 -2.62 8.63
N PRO A 36 10.47 -3.35 9.73
CA PRO A 36 9.90 -4.68 9.70
C PRO A 36 8.41 -4.64 9.35
N ILE A 37 8.00 -5.45 8.38
CA ILE A 37 6.59 -5.72 8.07
C ILE A 37 6.36 -7.21 7.87
N THR A 38 5.16 -7.70 8.17
CA THR A 38 4.73 -9.04 7.79
C THR A 38 3.83 -8.96 6.57
N ALA A 39 4.09 -9.79 5.57
CA ALA A 39 3.30 -9.91 4.35
C ALA A 39 3.14 -11.38 3.98
N ASN A 40 1.90 -11.85 3.86
CA ASN A 40 1.57 -13.26 3.60
C ASN A 40 2.24 -14.23 4.57
N GLY A 41 2.27 -13.86 5.85
CA GLY A 41 2.91 -14.63 6.92
C GLY A 41 4.45 -14.64 6.90
N GLN A 42 5.09 -13.93 5.95
CA GLN A 42 6.53 -13.83 5.86
C GLN A 42 7.02 -12.47 6.39
N PRO A 43 8.10 -12.43 7.19
CA PRO A 43 8.71 -11.18 7.64
C PRO A 43 9.57 -10.58 6.53
N TYR A 44 9.48 -9.25 6.38
CA TYR A 44 10.31 -8.44 5.51
C TYR A 44 10.90 -7.30 6.31
N ASN A 45 12.18 -7.01 6.10
CA ASN A 45 12.85 -5.86 6.71
C ASN A 45 13.69 -5.17 5.62
N ALA A 46 13.02 -4.36 4.82
CA ALA A 46 13.59 -3.68 3.68
C ALA A 46 13.02 -2.27 3.55
N GLU A 47 13.70 -1.44 2.77
CA GLU A 47 13.23 -0.11 2.43
C GLU A 47 12.59 -0.10 1.04
N MET A 48 11.41 0.49 0.94
CA MET A 48 10.76 0.85 -0.31
C MET A 48 10.75 2.38 -0.41
N PRO A 49 11.55 2.97 -1.31
CA PRO A 49 11.55 4.41 -1.54
C PRO A 49 10.18 4.94 -2.01
N PRO A 50 9.87 6.22 -1.77
CA PRO A 50 8.64 6.84 -2.27
C PRO A 50 8.68 7.08 -3.78
N PHE A 51 7.52 6.99 -4.42
CA PHE A 51 7.28 7.16 -5.86
C PHE A 51 6.71 8.55 -6.20
N ARG A 52 7.15 9.59 -5.49
CA ARG A 52 6.62 10.96 -5.65
C ARG A 52 6.89 11.60 -7.02
N TYR A 53 7.79 11.03 -7.81
CA TYR A 53 8.07 11.48 -9.17
C TYR A 53 6.94 11.16 -10.16
N LEU A 54 6.06 10.22 -9.82
CA LEU A 54 4.84 9.92 -10.59
C LEU A 54 3.75 10.95 -10.28
N LYS A 55 2.86 11.17 -11.23
CA LYS A 55 1.64 11.98 -11.06
C LYS A 55 0.57 11.20 -10.30
N ASP A 56 -0.40 11.90 -9.73
CA ASP A 56 -1.45 11.31 -8.90
C ASP A 56 -2.37 10.36 -9.69
N ASP A 57 -2.64 10.68 -10.95
CA ASP A 57 -3.41 9.85 -11.88
C ASP A 57 -2.65 8.57 -12.27
N GLU A 58 -1.34 8.65 -12.49
CA GLU A 58 -0.50 7.49 -12.79
C GLU A 58 -0.48 6.51 -11.61
N VAL A 59 -0.29 7.02 -10.40
CA VAL A 59 -0.28 6.22 -9.17
C VAL A 59 -1.64 5.56 -8.94
N ALA A 60 -2.73 6.32 -9.10
CA ALA A 60 -4.09 5.81 -8.97
C ALA A 60 -4.36 4.68 -9.98
N GLN A 61 -3.94 4.84 -11.24
CA GLN A 61 -4.05 3.80 -12.26
C GLN A 61 -3.24 2.55 -11.91
N ILE A 62 -2.00 2.69 -11.44
CA ILE A 62 -1.16 1.56 -11.03
C ILE A 62 -1.81 0.76 -9.88
N LEU A 63 -2.30 1.46 -8.85
CA LEU A 63 -2.94 0.79 -7.71
C LEU A 63 -4.26 0.10 -8.10
N SER A 64 -5.09 0.75 -8.92
CA SER A 64 -6.31 0.15 -9.46
C SER A 64 -6.02 -1.07 -10.33
N TRP A 65 -4.98 -1.01 -11.17
CA TRP A 65 -4.56 -2.14 -12.00
C TRP A 65 -4.02 -3.31 -11.18
N LEU A 66 -3.27 -3.04 -10.10
CA LEU A 66 -2.81 -4.07 -9.18
C LEU A 66 -3.97 -4.70 -8.39
N SER A 67 -4.94 -3.88 -7.98
CA SER A 67 -6.17 -4.31 -7.32
C SER A 67 -7.00 -5.24 -8.22
N ALA A 68 -7.16 -4.90 -9.50
CA ALA A 68 -7.90 -5.73 -10.46
C ALA A 68 -7.28 -7.12 -10.72
N ARG A 69 -6.01 -7.35 -10.35
CA ARG A 69 -5.34 -8.66 -10.44
C ARG A 69 -5.60 -9.57 -9.23
N GLY A 70 -6.34 -9.08 -8.25
CA GLY A 70 -6.82 -9.87 -7.13
C GLY A 70 -8.11 -10.64 -7.44
N THR A 71 -8.78 -11.10 -6.39
CA THR A 71 -10.03 -11.87 -6.49
C THR A 71 -11.25 -11.11 -5.97
N THR A 72 -11.04 -9.95 -5.35
CA THR A 72 -12.14 -9.11 -4.82
C THR A 72 -12.96 -8.50 -5.96
N GLN A 73 -14.30 -8.61 -5.88
CA GLN A 73 -15.23 -8.10 -6.89
C GLN A 73 -16.36 -7.29 -6.24
N PRO A 74 -16.66 -6.05 -6.71
CA PRO A 74 -15.86 -5.30 -7.67
C PRO A 74 -14.46 -4.99 -7.12
N ALA A 75 -13.45 -4.94 -8.00
CA ALA A 75 -12.10 -4.61 -7.60
C ALA A 75 -12.05 -3.17 -7.05
N PRO A 76 -11.45 -2.92 -5.87
CA PRO A 76 -11.31 -1.57 -5.35
C PRO A 76 -10.49 -0.68 -6.29
N GLU A 77 -11.02 0.49 -6.63
CA GLU A 77 -10.34 1.50 -7.45
C GLU A 77 -9.79 2.65 -6.60
N PHE A 78 -8.76 3.30 -7.12
CA PHE A 78 -8.12 4.48 -6.56
C PHE A 78 -8.35 5.67 -7.48
N SER A 79 -8.60 6.83 -6.89
CA SER A 79 -8.73 8.11 -7.58
C SER A 79 -7.45 8.95 -7.43
N ALA A 80 -7.26 9.92 -8.32
CA ALA A 80 -6.17 10.90 -8.16
C ALA A 80 -6.30 11.69 -6.84
N GLN A 81 -7.51 11.88 -6.32
CA GLN A 81 -7.76 12.57 -5.06
C GLN A 81 -7.23 11.78 -3.84
N ASP A 82 -7.36 10.45 -3.86
CA ASP A 82 -6.81 9.58 -2.82
C ASP A 82 -5.28 9.75 -2.73
N ILE A 83 -4.62 9.83 -3.89
CA ILE A 83 -3.17 9.98 -3.97
C ILE A 83 -2.75 11.40 -3.61
N ALA A 84 -3.48 12.42 -4.07
CA ALA A 84 -3.20 13.81 -3.73
C ALA A 84 -3.28 14.05 -2.21
N ALA A 85 -4.26 13.43 -1.53
CA ALA A 85 -4.38 13.50 -0.08
C ALA A 85 -3.17 12.88 0.63
N ALA A 86 -2.73 11.68 0.20
CA ALA A 86 -1.52 11.05 0.72
C ALA A 86 -0.24 11.84 0.39
N ARG A 87 -0.18 12.49 -0.78
CA ARG A 87 0.94 13.32 -1.21
C ARG A 87 1.09 14.57 -0.34
N ALA A 88 -0.03 15.18 0.04
CA ALA A 88 -0.09 16.35 0.92
C ALA A 88 0.29 15.99 2.36
N ASN A 89 -0.06 14.79 2.83
CA ASN A 89 0.28 14.31 4.17
C ASN A 89 1.63 13.61 4.21
N ARG A 90 2.71 14.37 4.43
CA ARG A 90 4.06 13.81 4.56
C ARG A 90 4.28 13.15 5.92
N ILE A 91 4.61 11.87 5.87
CA ILE A 91 4.96 11.07 7.04
C ILE A 91 6.25 10.30 6.80
N SER A 92 6.92 9.85 7.86
CA SER A 92 8.14 9.04 7.70
C SER A 92 7.78 7.63 7.20
N SER A 93 8.70 7.01 6.45
CA SER A 93 8.57 5.62 5.99
C SER A 93 8.43 4.62 7.15
N GLY A 94 9.02 4.91 8.31
CA GLY A 94 8.79 4.16 9.55
C GLY A 94 7.37 4.33 10.11
N ARG A 95 6.77 5.53 10.02
CA ARG A 95 5.36 5.72 10.40
C ARG A 95 4.44 4.90 9.50
N VAL A 96 4.73 4.78 8.20
CA VAL A 96 3.95 3.93 7.29
C VAL A 96 4.00 2.46 7.71
N ALA A 97 5.14 1.96 8.19
CA ALA A 97 5.22 0.61 8.76
C ALA A 97 4.32 0.48 10.02
N THR A 98 4.30 1.48 10.91
CA THR A 98 3.39 1.51 12.06
C THR A 98 1.92 1.59 11.67
N GLU A 99 1.58 2.32 10.60
CA GLU A 99 0.22 2.34 10.05
C GLU A 99 -0.21 0.94 9.59
N ARG A 100 0.69 0.20 8.94
CA ARG A 100 0.45 -1.20 8.56
C ARG A 100 0.13 -2.06 9.77
N GLU A 101 0.94 -1.98 10.82
CA GLU A 101 0.74 -2.77 12.04
C GLU A 101 -0.58 -2.44 12.72
N THR A 102 -0.91 -1.15 12.79
CA THR A 102 -2.18 -0.67 13.35
C THR A 102 -3.35 -1.23 12.55
N LEU A 103 -3.28 -1.13 11.21
CA LEU A 103 -4.29 -1.67 10.32
C LEU A 103 -4.44 -3.18 10.47
N ASN A 104 -3.33 -3.91 10.62
CA ASN A 104 -3.34 -5.36 10.81
C ASN A 104 -4.01 -5.81 12.11
N LYS A 105 -3.99 -4.98 13.17
CA LYS A 105 -4.70 -5.26 14.44
C LYS A 105 -6.21 -5.13 14.30
N THR A 106 -6.69 -4.19 13.49
CA THR A 106 -8.13 -3.95 13.28
C THR A 106 -8.70 -4.77 12.14
N THR A 107 -7.90 -5.03 11.12
CA THR A 107 -8.28 -5.73 9.89
C THR A 107 -7.06 -6.55 9.45
N PRO A 108 -7.00 -7.85 9.83
CA PRO A 108 -5.87 -8.70 9.50
C PRO A 108 -5.53 -8.65 8.01
N LEU A 109 -4.31 -8.23 7.71
CA LEU A 109 -3.82 -8.04 6.36
C LEU A 109 -3.23 -9.35 5.83
N PRO A 110 -3.40 -9.63 4.53
CA PRO A 110 -2.77 -10.77 3.89
C PRO A 110 -1.26 -10.53 3.66
#